data_AF-A0A948FWI0-F1
#
_entry.id   AF-A0A948FWI0-F1
#
_cell.length_a   1.000
_cell.length_b   1.000
_cell.length_c   1.000
_cell.angle_alpha   90.00
_cell.angle_beta   90.00
_cell.angle_gamma   90.00
#
_symmetry.space_group_name_H-M   'P 1'
#
loop_
_entity.id
_entity.type
_entity.pdbx_description
1 polymer ?
#
loop_
_entity_poly.entity_id
_entity_poly.type
_entity_poly.pdbx_seq_one_letter_code
_entity_poly.pdbx_strand_id
1 'polypeptide(L)'
;MMTDYTTEYLSENIERYIPNPDIYKWNQSYYFNFYDREQKTGGFFRIGILENVGEINCFAIFFKDGKPLFTRINMNLPYTEERLDPGITIAGITMRATKSQQTAIVKIETDDFNAELEWDLIHPMGDSIALSKCG
;
A
#
# COMPACT_ATOMS: atom_id res chain seq x y z
N MET A 1 6.77 18.34 20.97
CA MET A 1 8.03 17.68 20.59
C MET A 1 7.76 17.05 19.25
N MET A 2 8.47 17.48 18.20
CA MET A 2 8.43 16.80 16.90
C MET A 2 9.06 15.43 17.14
N THR A 3 8.30 14.36 16.93
CA THR A 3 8.87 13.02 16.92
C THR A 3 9.75 12.94 15.68
N ASP A 4 11.06 12.82 15.85
CA ASP A 4 11.94 12.51 14.73
C ASP A 4 11.51 11.13 14.21
N TYR A 5 10.86 11.09 13.04
CA TYR A 5 10.46 9.86 12.38
C TYR A 5 11.68 9.19 11.75
N THR A 6 12.49 8.55 12.60
CA THR A 6 13.59 7.72 12.13
C THR A 6 13.04 6.55 11.31
N THR A 7 13.84 6.03 10.38
CA THR A 7 13.49 4.83 9.63
C THR A 7 13.15 3.65 10.55
N GLU A 8 13.94 3.47 11.62
CA GLU A 8 13.73 2.41 12.61
C GLU A 8 12.35 2.54 13.28
N TYR A 9 12.01 3.74 13.76
CA TYR A 9 10.70 4.01 14.34
C TYR A 9 9.57 3.71 13.34
N LEU A 10 9.67 4.20 12.11
CA LEU A 10 8.65 3.96 11.09
C LEU A 10 8.51 2.47 10.75
N SER A 11 9.59 1.71 10.76
CA SER A 11 9.60 0.28 10.45
C SER A 11 8.97 -0.55 11.58
N GLU A 12 9.29 -0.23 12.83
CA GLU A 12 8.71 -0.87 14.01
C GLU A 12 7.23 -0.51 14.22
N ASN A 13 6.80 0.64 13.72
CA ASN A 13 5.47 1.20 13.94
C ASN A 13 4.64 1.30 12.66
N ILE A 14 5.00 0.56 11.60
CA ILE A 14 4.35 0.63 10.27
C ILE A 14 2.83 0.39 10.31
N GLU A 15 2.34 -0.36 11.30
CA GLU A 15 0.92 -0.63 11.50
C GLU A 15 0.24 0.35 12.48
N ARG A 16 0.86 1.48 12.80
CA ARG A 16 0.29 2.47 13.74
C ARG A 16 -0.23 3.72 13.03
N TYR A 17 -0.97 4.53 13.77
CA TYR A 17 -1.28 5.90 13.38
C TYR A 17 -0.02 6.77 13.50
N ILE A 18 0.51 7.22 12.37
CA ILE A 18 1.70 8.08 12.30
C ILE A 18 1.35 9.33 11.48
N PRO A 19 0.92 10.45 12.12
CA PRO A 19 0.62 11.70 11.44
C PRO A 19 1.90 12.47 11.13
N ASN A 20 1.83 13.50 10.29
CA ASN A 20 2.94 14.45 10.17
C ASN A 20 2.38 15.87 10.05
N PRO A 21 2.27 16.64 11.15
CA PRO A 21 1.53 17.90 11.18
C PRO A 21 2.10 18.96 10.22
N ASP A 22 3.35 18.83 9.79
CA ASP A 22 3.99 19.77 8.86
C ASP A 22 3.60 19.52 7.40
N ILE A 23 2.99 18.38 7.08
CA ILE A 23 2.60 18.00 5.72
C ILE A 23 1.09 17.76 5.68
N TYR A 24 0.31 18.76 5.25
CA TYR A 24 -1.17 18.67 5.24
C TYR A 24 -1.71 17.35 4.65
N LYS A 25 -1.16 16.89 3.51
CA LYS A 25 -1.52 15.61 2.87
C LYS A 25 -0.51 14.49 3.13
N TRP A 26 0.07 14.43 4.33
CA TRP A 26 0.87 13.29 4.77
C TRP A 26 0.09 11.98 4.57
N ASN A 27 0.78 10.94 4.12
CA ASN A 27 0.14 9.69 3.77
C ASN A 27 1.04 8.49 4.12
N GLN A 28 0.49 7.56 4.90
CA GLN A 28 1.06 6.23 5.06
C GLN A 28 0.45 5.31 3.99
N SER A 29 1.27 4.63 3.21
CA SER A 29 0.77 3.86 2.07
C SER A 29 1.37 2.47 2.00
N TYR A 30 0.52 1.50 1.69
CA TYR A 30 0.93 0.17 1.26
C TYR A 30 0.91 0.10 -0.26
N TYR A 31 1.98 -0.44 -0.85
CA TYR A 31 2.14 -0.55 -2.30
C TYR A 31 2.52 -1.98 -2.67
N PHE A 32 1.84 -2.51 -3.68
CA PHE A 32 2.17 -3.81 -4.27
C PHE A 32 2.15 -3.66 -5.78
N ASN A 33 3.26 -4.04 -6.42
CA ASN A 33 3.43 -3.92 -7.86
C ASN A 33 4.02 -5.20 -8.42
N PHE A 34 3.63 -5.55 -9.64
CA PHE A 34 4.26 -6.63 -10.38
C PHE A 34 4.22 -6.37 -11.87
N TYR A 35 5.14 -7.01 -12.58
CA TYR A 35 5.11 -7.08 -14.03
C TYR A 35 5.64 -8.44 -14.50
N ASP A 36 4.77 -9.20 -15.16
CA ASP A 36 5.13 -10.41 -15.90
C ASP A 36 5.46 -10.01 -17.34
N ARG A 37 6.74 -10.17 -17.71
CA ARG A 37 7.24 -9.84 -19.05
C ARG A 37 6.77 -10.81 -20.12
N GLU A 38 6.61 -12.09 -19.80
CA GLU A 38 6.21 -13.11 -20.78
C GLU A 38 4.75 -12.92 -21.16
N GLN A 39 3.89 -12.70 -20.16
CA GLN A 39 2.47 -12.42 -20.36
C GLN A 39 2.16 -10.95 -20.64
N LYS A 40 3.17 -10.08 -20.59
CA LYS A 40 3.06 -8.61 -20.72
C LYS A 40 1.95 -8.03 -19.85
N THR A 41 1.79 -8.60 -18.66
CA THR A 41 0.70 -8.29 -17.74
C THR A 41 1.30 -7.72 -16.47
N GLY A 42 0.69 -6.69 -15.90
CA GLY A 42 1.16 -6.15 -14.64
C GLY A 42 0.05 -5.52 -13.83
N GLY A 43 0.41 -5.18 -12.60
CA GLY A 43 -0.50 -4.60 -11.62
C GLY A 43 0.17 -3.52 -10.80
N PHE A 44 -0.61 -2.51 -10.45
CA PHE A 44 -0.27 -1.46 -9.49
C PHE A 44 -1.40 -1.35 -8.47
N PHE A 45 -1.07 -1.60 -7.20
CA PHE A 45 -2.01 -1.53 -6.09
C PHE A 45 -1.48 -0.59 -5.02
N ARG A 46 -2.37 0.25 -4.50
CA ARG A 46 -2.05 1.16 -3.41
C ARG A 46 -3.26 1.38 -2.53
N ILE A 47 -3.06 1.36 -1.22
CA ILE A 47 -3.96 2.00 -0.26
C ILE A 47 -3.14 3.04 0.50
N GLY A 48 -3.60 4.29 0.49
CA GLY A 48 -2.96 5.38 1.20
C GLY A 48 -3.89 5.98 2.26
N ILE A 49 -3.40 6.08 3.48
CA ILE A 49 -4.08 6.58 4.67
C ILE A 49 -3.57 7.99 4.96
N LEU A 50 -4.42 8.99 4.79
CA LEU A 50 -4.08 10.40 5.02
C LEU A 50 -4.44 10.81 6.45
N GLU A 51 -3.54 10.47 7.37
CA GLU A 51 -3.76 10.59 8.82
C GLU A 51 -4.21 11.98 9.27
N ASN A 52 -3.64 13.03 8.68
CA ASN A 52 -3.91 14.41 9.12
C ASN A 52 -5.28 14.93 8.71
N VAL A 53 -5.86 14.42 7.63
CA VAL A 53 -7.12 14.92 7.06
C VAL A 53 -8.26 13.92 7.19
N GLY A 54 -8.00 12.73 7.75
CA GLY A 54 -9.03 11.72 7.95
C GLY A 54 -9.60 11.21 6.63
N GLU A 55 -8.73 10.95 5.65
CA GLU A 55 -9.13 10.45 4.33
C GLU A 55 -8.33 9.22 3.92
N ILE A 56 -8.89 8.45 3.00
CA ILE A 56 -8.21 7.33 2.34
C ILE A 56 -8.28 7.49 0.82
N ASN A 57 -7.22 7.02 0.15
CA ASN A 57 -7.25 6.78 -1.28
C ASN A 57 -6.84 5.34 -1.60
N CYS A 58 -7.34 4.83 -2.72
CA CYS A 58 -7.03 3.48 -3.17
C CYS A 58 -6.92 3.39 -4.69
N PHE A 59 -5.99 2.55 -5.14
CA PHE A 59 -5.64 2.34 -6.54
C PHE A 59 -5.57 0.83 -6.74
N ALA A 60 -6.28 0.32 -7.75
CA ALA A 60 -6.08 -1.02 -8.29
C ALA A 60 -6.09 -0.92 -9.80
N ILE A 61 -4.95 -1.18 -10.42
CA ILE A 61 -4.75 -1.04 -11.85
C ILE A 61 -4.13 -2.32 -12.35
N PHE A 62 -4.78 -2.97 -13.31
CA PHE A 62 -4.19 -4.03 -14.11
C PHE A 62 -3.98 -3.54 -15.53
N PHE A 63 -2.89 -3.98 -16.14
CA PHE A 63 -2.60 -3.70 -17.53
C PHE A 63 -2.11 -4.95 -18.25
N LYS A 64 -2.40 -5.04 -19.54
CA LYS A 64 -1.94 -6.10 -20.43
C LYS A 64 -1.56 -5.52 -21.78
N ASP A 65 -0.43 -5.95 -22.33
CA ASP A 65 0.11 -5.47 -23.60
C ASP A 65 0.25 -3.94 -23.65
N GLY A 66 0.63 -3.33 -22.52
CA GLY A 66 0.78 -1.87 -22.39
C GLY A 66 -0.53 -1.08 -22.35
N LYS A 67 -1.69 -1.74 -22.24
CA LYS A 67 -3.01 -1.10 -22.16
C LYS A 67 -3.69 -1.40 -20.82
N PRO A 68 -4.47 -0.47 -20.24
CA PRO A 68 -5.27 -0.75 -19.04
C PRO A 68 -6.29 -1.87 -19.31
N LEU A 69 -6.30 -2.86 -18.43
CA LEU A 69 -7.30 -3.94 -18.39
C LEU A 69 -8.38 -3.64 -17.35
N PHE A 70 -7.97 -3.11 -16.20
CA PHE A 70 -8.84 -2.72 -15.11
C PHE A 70 -8.25 -1.50 -14.41
N THR A 71 -9.08 -0.53 -14.05
CA THR A 71 -8.65 0.65 -13.30
C THR A 71 -9.72 1.01 -12.29
N ARG A 72 -9.34 1.05 -11.03
CA ARG A 72 -10.13 1.63 -9.95
C ARG A 72 -9.25 2.60 -9.17
N ILE A 73 -9.62 3.87 -9.19
CA ILE A 73 -8.90 4.94 -8.47
C ILE A 73 -9.93 5.74 -7.71
N ASN A 74 -9.84 5.73 -6.39
CA ASN A 74 -10.66 6.56 -5.51
C ASN A 74 -9.72 7.45 -4.69
N MET A 75 -9.94 8.76 -4.75
CA MET A 75 -9.04 9.73 -4.12
C MET A 75 -9.53 10.23 -2.76
N ASN A 76 -10.84 10.13 -2.51
CA ASN A 76 -11.49 10.71 -1.33
C ASN A 76 -12.47 9.68 -0.76
N LEU A 77 -11.99 8.77 0.07
CA LEU A 77 -12.81 7.79 0.80
C LEU A 77 -12.77 8.09 2.31
N PRO A 78 -13.79 7.64 3.06
CA PRO A 78 -13.79 7.74 4.52
C PRO A 78 -12.54 7.11 5.13
N TYR A 79 -12.10 7.67 6.25
CA TYR A 79 -10.99 7.15 7.03
C TYR A 79 -11.24 5.73 7.58
N THR A 80 -10.15 5.00 7.85
CA THR A 80 -10.14 3.72 8.56
C THR A 80 -8.94 3.62 9.48
N GLU A 81 -9.14 2.96 10.61
CA GLU A 81 -8.07 2.56 11.52
C GLU A 81 -7.48 1.18 11.15
N GLU A 82 -8.06 0.49 10.17
CA GLU A 82 -7.51 -0.77 9.65
C GLU A 82 -6.10 -0.57 9.07
N ARG A 83 -5.31 -1.64 9.11
CA ARG A 83 -3.89 -1.67 8.76
C ARG A 83 -3.57 -2.98 8.05
N LEU A 84 -2.40 -3.09 7.43
CA LEU A 84 -2.06 -4.26 6.61
C LEU A 84 -2.06 -5.55 7.45
N ASP A 85 -1.61 -5.48 8.70
CA ASP A 85 -1.71 -6.55 9.70
C ASP A 85 -2.72 -6.11 10.79
N PRO A 86 -3.97 -6.63 10.81
CA PRO A 86 -4.41 -7.92 10.24
C PRO A 86 -5.11 -7.85 8.87
N GLY A 87 -5.29 -6.66 8.28
CA GLY A 87 -5.89 -6.50 6.97
C GLY A 87 -6.73 -5.22 6.85
N ILE A 88 -6.72 -4.62 5.66
CA ILE A 88 -7.43 -3.40 5.31
C ILE A 88 -8.26 -3.62 4.04
N THR A 89 -9.54 -3.24 4.08
CA THR A 89 -10.46 -3.38 2.94
C THR A 89 -11.07 -2.04 2.52
N ILE A 90 -10.77 -1.61 1.29
CA ILE A 90 -11.19 -0.31 0.77
C ILE A 90 -11.73 -0.45 -0.66
N ALA A 91 -13.01 -0.11 -0.84
CA ALA A 91 -13.66 -0.04 -2.16
C ALA A 91 -13.51 -1.30 -3.06
N GLY A 92 -13.53 -2.49 -2.45
CA GLY A 92 -13.36 -3.78 -3.13
C GLY A 92 -11.89 -4.23 -3.27
N ILE A 93 -10.95 -3.54 -2.61
CA ILE A 93 -9.53 -3.88 -2.57
C ILE A 93 -9.19 -4.28 -1.13
N THR A 94 -8.76 -5.52 -0.93
CA THR A 94 -8.29 -6.02 0.36
C THR A 94 -6.77 -6.22 0.30
N MET A 95 -6.04 -5.67 1.26
CA MET A 95 -4.62 -5.96 1.47
C MET A 95 -4.44 -6.53 2.87
N ARG A 96 -3.73 -7.65 3.01
CA ARG A 96 -3.51 -8.30 4.30
C ARG A 96 -2.14 -8.95 4.40
N ALA A 97 -1.42 -8.69 5.48
CA ALA A 97 -0.25 -9.48 5.86
C ALA A 97 -0.69 -10.88 6.32
N THR A 98 -0.10 -11.93 5.76
CA THR A 98 -0.27 -13.32 6.23
C THR A 98 0.83 -13.72 7.20
N LYS A 99 1.98 -13.04 7.12
CA LYS A 99 3.04 -13.03 8.13
C LYS A 99 3.60 -11.62 8.17
N SER A 100 3.54 -11.00 9.35
CA SER A 100 3.95 -9.61 9.55
C SER A 100 5.29 -9.31 8.88
N GLN A 101 5.32 -8.29 8.04
CA GLN A 101 6.50 -7.81 7.29
C GLN A 101 7.19 -8.85 6.39
N GLN A 102 6.54 -9.96 6.04
CA GLN A 102 7.12 -11.04 5.22
C GLN A 102 6.24 -11.45 4.04
N THR A 103 4.97 -11.76 4.29
CA THR A 103 4.05 -12.22 3.23
C THR A 103 2.73 -11.47 3.29
N ALA A 104 2.12 -11.24 2.14
CA ALA A 104 0.85 -10.53 2.04
C ALA A 104 -0.03 -11.06 0.91
N ILE A 105 -1.33 -10.86 1.03
CA ILE A 105 -2.32 -11.10 -0.01
C ILE A 105 -2.91 -9.75 -0.43
N VAL A 106 -3.06 -9.56 -1.74
CA VAL A 106 -3.89 -8.48 -2.31
C VAL A 106 -5.03 -9.12 -3.08
N LYS A 107 -6.25 -8.77 -2.72
CA LYS A 107 -7.47 -9.29 -3.32
C LYS A 107 -8.32 -8.16 -3.85
N ILE A 108 -8.74 -8.27 -5.11
CA ILE A 108 -9.70 -7.37 -5.75
C ILE A 108 -10.99 -8.15 -5.94
N GLU A 109 -12.09 -7.63 -5.38
CA GLU A 109 -13.43 -8.20 -5.51
C GLU A 109 -14.40 -7.07 -5.85
N THR A 110 -14.75 -6.99 -7.14
CA THR A 110 -15.76 -6.09 -7.66
C THR A 110 -16.71 -6.86 -8.57
N ASP A 111 -17.86 -6.27 -8.87
CA ASP A 111 -18.88 -6.90 -9.73
C ASP A 111 -18.35 -7.24 -11.13
N ASP A 112 -17.36 -6.49 -11.60
CA ASP A 112 -16.78 -6.54 -12.95
C ASP A 112 -15.38 -7.14 -13.01
N PHE A 113 -14.71 -7.34 -11.86
CA PHE A 113 -13.32 -7.80 -11.83
C PHE A 113 -12.97 -8.51 -10.52
N ASN A 114 -12.31 -9.66 -10.63
CA ASN A 114 -11.84 -10.43 -9.48
C ASN A 114 -10.41 -10.90 -9.70
N ALA A 115 -9.55 -10.70 -8.70
CA ALA A 115 -8.17 -11.19 -8.71
C ALA A 115 -7.67 -11.40 -7.28
N GLU A 116 -6.81 -12.39 -7.10
CA GLU A 116 -6.12 -12.63 -5.84
C GLU A 116 -4.65 -12.90 -6.14
N LEU A 117 -3.77 -12.18 -5.46
CA LEU A 117 -2.33 -12.25 -5.63
C LEU A 117 -1.66 -12.37 -4.27
N GLU A 118 -0.58 -13.14 -4.21
CA GLU A 118 0.24 -13.36 -3.02
C GLU A 118 1.65 -12.81 -3.25
N TRP A 119 2.17 -12.10 -2.25
CA TRP A 119 3.56 -11.65 -2.19
C TRP A 119 4.28 -12.43 -1.10
N ASP A 120 5.45 -12.96 -1.46
CA ASP A 120 6.42 -13.51 -0.54
C ASP A 120 7.75 -12.77 -0.69
N LEU A 121 8.20 -12.17 0.40
CA LEU A 121 9.39 -11.34 0.43
C LEU A 121 10.65 -12.20 0.34
N ILE A 122 11.36 -12.11 -0.78
CA ILE A 122 12.62 -12.86 -1.01
C ILE A 122 13.88 -12.13 -0.50
N HIS A 123 13.76 -10.86 -0.15
CA HIS A 123 14.85 -10.01 0.37
C HIS A 123 14.35 -9.19 1.54
N PRO A 124 15.14 -8.95 2.60
CA PRO A 124 14.71 -8.11 3.72
C PRO A 124 14.15 -6.76 3.24
N MET A 125 13.12 -6.26 3.93
CA MET A 125 12.59 -4.92 3.64
C MET A 125 13.71 -3.89 3.77
N GLY A 126 13.75 -2.96 2.82
CA GLY A 126 14.77 -1.92 2.76
C GLY A 126 14.18 -0.59 2.32
N ASP A 127 14.91 0.48 2.60
CA ASP A 127 14.46 1.82 2.26
C ASP A 127 14.49 2.05 0.75
N SER A 128 13.35 2.41 0.17
CA SER A 128 13.22 2.63 -1.26
C SER A 128 13.97 3.87 -1.78
N ILE A 129 14.42 4.76 -0.89
CA ILE A 129 15.13 6.02 -1.24
C ILE A 129 16.47 6.16 -0.49
N ALA A 130 16.94 5.13 0.25
CA ALA A 130 18.17 5.22 1.05
C ALA A 130 18.25 6.45 1.97
N LEU A 131 17.10 6.93 2.49
CA LEU A 131 17.05 8.04 3.45
C LEU A 131 17.78 7.72 4.76
N SER A 132 17.98 6.44 5.08
CA SER A 132 18.73 5.97 6.24
C SER A 132 20.26 6.05 6.10
N LYS A 133 20.79 6.30 4.89
CA LYS A 133 22.22 6.57 4.69
C LYS A 133 22.46 8.07 4.52
N CYS A 134 22.17 8.83 5.57
CA CYS A 134 22.95 10.06 5.80
C CYS A 134 24.32 9.61 6.35
N GLY A 135 25.40 10.10 5.75
CA GLY A 135 26.78 9.66 5.99
C GLY A 135 27.30 9.83 7.41
#